data_AF-A0A5K1BX21-F1
#
_entry.id   AF-A0A5K1BX21-F1
#
_cell.length_a   1.000
_cell.length_b   1.000
_cell.length_c   1.000
_cell.angle_alpha   90.00
_cell.angle_beta   90.00
_cell.angle_gamma   90.00
#
_symmetry.space_group_name_H-M   'P 1'
#
loop_
_entity.id
_entity.type
_entity.pdbx_description
1 polymer ?
#
loop_
_entity_poly.entity_id
_entity_poly.type
_entity_poly.pdbx_seq_one_letter_code
_entity_poly.pdbx_strand_id
1 'polypeptide(L)' 'TRTSSPVQVPRCNDTYECLSLKGLYPIGEGAGFAGGIVSAAVDGLYCGFAVAKHHNLYEGDIEAILGKVHKETGFVKY' A
#
# COMPACT_ATOMS: atom_id res chain seq x y z
N THR A 1 -13.75 21.70 -1.52
CA THR A 1 -12.63 21.34 -0.62
C THR A 1 -11.95 20.10 -1.20
N ARG A 2 -10.60 20.04 -1.19
CA ARG A 2 -9.78 18.93 -1.72
C ARG A 2 -8.80 18.49 -0.64
N THR A 3 -9.33 17.91 0.42
CA THR A 3 -8.55 17.47 1.60
C THR A 3 -8.17 15.99 1.54
N SER A 4 -8.82 15.23 0.65
CA SER A 4 -8.57 13.81 0.38
C SER A 4 -9.14 13.45 -1.00
N SER A 5 -8.85 12.25 -1.50
CA SER A 5 -9.51 11.77 -2.71
C SER A 5 -11.02 11.60 -2.50
N PRO A 6 -11.86 12.05 -3.45
CA PRO A 6 -13.31 11.82 -3.42
C PRO A 6 -13.68 10.39 -3.82
N VAL A 7 -12.71 9.57 -4.24
CA VAL A 7 -12.90 8.20 -4.71
C VAL A 7 -11.85 7.26 -4.13
N GLN A 8 -12.22 6.00 -3.94
CA GLN A 8 -11.28 4.94 -3.61
C GLN A 8 -11.31 3.89 -4.71
N VAL A 9 -10.16 3.61 -5.32
CA VAL A 9 -10.04 2.60 -6.37
C VAL A 9 -9.83 1.23 -5.73
N PRO A 10 -10.74 0.26 -5.86
CA PRO A 10 -10.61 -1.01 -5.14
C PRO A 10 -9.36 -1.79 -5.55
N ARG A 11 -8.60 -2.25 -4.56
CA ARG A 11 -7.42 -3.11 -4.71
C ARG A 11 -7.40 -4.20 -3.64
N CYS A 12 -6.67 -5.28 -3.88
CA CYS A 12 -6.42 -6.32 -2.88
C CYS A 12 -5.44 -5.79 -1.80
N ASN A 13 -5.72 -6.04 -0.53
CA ASN A 13 -4.87 -5.56 0.57
C ASN A 13 -3.49 -6.25 0.62
N ASP A 14 -3.40 -7.50 0.15
CA ASP A 14 -2.17 -8.27 0.22
C ASP A 14 -1.26 -8.02 -0.99
N THR A 15 -1.85 -7.97 -2.20
CA THR A 15 -1.08 -7.81 -3.46
C THR A 15 -1.04 -6.39 -3.99
N TYR A 16 -1.87 -5.49 -3.44
CA TYR A 16 -2.04 -4.11 -3.90
C TYR A 16 -2.59 -3.97 -5.33
N GLU A 17 -2.96 -5.07 -5.97
CA GLU A 17 -3.47 -5.11 -7.35
C GLU A 17 -4.96 -4.74 -7.40
N CYS A 18 -5.36 -4.02 -8.43
CA CYS A 18 -6.75 -3.65 -8.65
C CYS A 18 -7.64 -4.89 -8.87
N LEU A 19 -8.81 -4.89 -8.24
CA LEU A 19 -9.73 -6.04 -8.30
C LEU A 19 -10.32 -6.29 -9.70
N SER A 20 -10.43 -5.24 -10.52
CA SER A 20 -11.05 -5.29 -11.85
C SER A 20 -10.06 -5.27 -13.01
N LEU A 21 -8.81 -4.86 -12.79
CA LEU A 21 -7.79 -4.77 -13.84
C LEU A 21 -6.42 -5.27 -13.34
N LYS A 22 -5.96 -6.38 -13.92
CA LYS A 22 -4.64 -6.95 -13.60
C LYS A 22 -3.51 -6.02 -14.04
N GLY A 23 -2.45 -5.99 -13.25
CA GLY A 23 -1.27 -5.14 -13.46
C GLY A 23 -1.48 -3.66 -13.12
N LEU A 24 -2.69 -3.25 -12.69
CA LEU A 24 -2.94 -1.91 -12.15
C LEU A 24 -2.79 -1.94 -10.62
N TYR A 25 -1.99 -1.03 -10.07
CA TYR A 25 -1.73 -0.94 -8.63
C TYR A 25 -2.06 0.47 -8.11
N PRO A 26 -3.32 0.72 -7.69
CA PRO A 26 -3.72 2.03 -7.18
C PRO A 26 -3.07 2.32 -5.82
N ILE A 27 -2.35 3.43 -5.68
CA ILE A 27 -1.65 3.81 -4.45
C ILE A 27 -1.80 5.30 -4.11
N GLY A 28 -1.53 5.64 -2.85
CA GLY A 28 -1.44 7.01 -2.36
C GLY A 28 -2.79 7.70 -2.19
N GLU A 29 -2.74 9.02 -2.01
CA GLU A 29 -3.93 9.83 -1.71
C GLU A 29 -4.92 9.82 -2.87
N GLY A 30 -4.45 9.97 -4.11
CA GLY A 30 -5.30 9.98 -5.30
C GLY A 30 -6.09 8.69 -5.52
N ALA A 31 -5.58 7.55 -5.04
CA ALA A 31 -6.28 6.27 -5.08
C ALA A 31 -7.19 6.02 -3.87
N GLY A 32 -7.15 6.89 -2.85
CA GLY A 32 -7.93 6.79 -1.63
C GLY A 32 -7.30 5.93 -0.52
N PHE A 33 -5.99 5.67 -0.55
CA PHE A 33 -5.29 4.83 0.45
C PHE A 33 -4.30 5.59 1.35
N ALA A 34 -4.13 6.88 1.15
CA ALA A 34 -3.31 7.74 1.99
C ALA A 34 -3.95 9.13 2.19
N GLY A 35 -3.40 9.91 3.12
CA GLY A 35 -3.91 11.24 3.47
C GLY A 35 -2.82 12.32 3.60
N GLY A 36 -1.62 12.05 3.10
CA GLY A 36 -0.51 12.98 3.15
C GLY A 36 0.79 12.36 2.62
N ILE A 37 1.86 13.16 2.60
CA ILE A 37 3.13 12.78 1.96
C ILE A 37 3.72 11.49 2.55
N VAL A 38 3.81 11.41 3.89
CA VAL A 38 4.42 10.27 4.56
C VAL A 38 3.58 9.00 4.37
N SER A 39 2.26 9.07 4.53
CA SER A 39 1.39 7.91 4.34
C SER A 39 1.36 7.45 2.87
N ALA A 40 1.43 8.36 1.91
CA ALA A 40 1.52 8.02 0.49
C ALA A 40 2.87 7.34 0.14
N ALA A 41 3.97 7.81 0.73
CA ALA A 41 5.29 7.19 0.55
C ALA A 41 5.33 5.77 1.14
N VAL A 42 4.76 5.58 2.33
CA VAL A 42 4.64 4.26 2.96
C VAL A 42 3.78 3.33 2.11
N ASP A 43 2.63 3.80 1.62
CA ASP A 43 1.76 3.01 0.74
C ASP A 43 2.48 2.57 -0.55
N GLY A 44 3.23 3.49 -1.16
CA GLY A 44 4.04 3.20 -2.35
C GLY A 44 5.17 2.19 -2.07
N LEU A 45 5.79 2.25 -0.90
CA LEU A 45 6.84 1.31 -0.50
C LEU A 45 6.30 -0.13 -0.42
N TYR A 46 5.22 -0.34 0.33
CA TYR A 46 4.60 -1.67 0.45
C TYR A 46 4.11 -2.20 -0.89
N CYS A 47 3.44 -1.36 -1.68
CA CYS A 47 3.00 -1.72 -3.02
C CYS A 47 4.18 -2.10 -3.93
N GLY A 48 5.28 -1.34 -3.91
CA GLY A 48 6.47 -1.61 -4.72
C GLY A 48 7.07 -2.98 -4.42
N PHE A 49 7.15 -3.36 -3.15
CA PHE A 49 7.58 -4.70 -2.76
C PHE A 49 6.59 -5.79 -3.16
N ALA A 50 5.28 -5.55 -3.04
CA ALA A 50 4.27 -6.49 -3.49
C ALA A 50 4.38 -6.76 -5.01
N VAL A 51 4.61 -5.71 -5.81
CA VAL A 51 4.85 -5.81 -7.27
C VAL A 51 6.14 -6.57 -7.55
N ALA A 52 7.24 -6.24 -6.87
CA ALA A 52 8.51 -6.95 -7.04
C ALA A 52 8.39 -8.45 -6.73
N LYS A 53 7.66 -8.80 -5.66
CA LYS A 53 7.37 -10.19 -5.28
C LYS A 53 6.49 -10.89 -6.31
N HIS A 54 5.46 -10.21 -6.81
CA HIS A 54 4.57 -10.75 -7.85
C HIS A 54 5.33 -11.07 -9.16
N HIS A 55 6.35 -10.28 -9.48
CA HIS A 55 7.21 -10.51 -10.65
C HIS A 55 8.44 -11.39 -10.38
N ASN A 56 8.53 -12.04 -9.21
CA ASN A 56 9.67 -12.85 -8.79
C ASN A 56 11.02 -12.10 -8.84
N LEU A 57 10.99 -10.77 -8.68
CA LEU A 57 12.19 -9.93 -8.60
C LEU A 57 12.76 -9.88 -7.18
N TYR A 58 11.96 -10.26 -6.19
CA TYR A 58 12.31 -10.24 -4.78
C TYR A 58 11.52 -11.32 -4.02
N GLU A 59 12.22 -12.21 -3.31
CA GLU A 59 11.59 -13.30 -2.56
C GLU A 59 11.55 -13.06 -1.04
N GLY A 60 12.23 -12.02 -0.56
CA GLY A 60 12.28 -11.70 0.86
C GLY A 60 10.99 -11.09 1.38
N ASP A 61 10.89 -10.99 2.71
CA ASP A 61 9.85 -10.20 3.36
C ASP A 61 10.37 -8.78 3.63
N ILE A 62 9.48 -7.79 3.51
CA ILE A 62 9.82 -6.38 3.75
C ILE A 62 10.44 -6.14 5.15
N GLU A 63 10.09 -6.98 6.12
CA GLU A 63 10.65 -6.99 7.48
C GLU A 63 12.16 -7.29 7.49
N ALA A 64 12.67 -8.00 6.50
CA ALA A 64 14.11 -8.25 6.35
C ALA A 64 14.87 -6.98 5.93
N ILE A 65 14.20 -6.01 5.28
CA ILE A 65 14.80 -4.76 4.81
C ILE A 65 14.60 -3.63 5.83
N LEU A 66 13.39 -3.48 6.36
CA LEU A 66 13.04 -2.39 7.27
C LEU A 66 13.28 -2.74 8.75
N GLY A 67 13.60 -4.00 9.05
CA GLY A 67 13.60 -4.54 10.39
C GLY A 67 12.20 -4.93 10.86
N LYS A 68 12.11 -5.67 11.96
CA LYS A 68 10.83 -6.04 12.56
C LYS A 68 10.09 -4.78 13.00
N VAL A 69 9.02 -4.43 12.30
CA VAL A 69 8.09 -3.40 12.76
C VAL A 69 7.43 -3.94 14.03
N HIS A 70 7.58 -3.24 15.15
CA HIS A 70 6.86 -3.56 16.37
C HIS A 70 5.37 -3.44 16.07
N LYS A 71 4.67 -4.57 15.91
CA LYS A 71 3.21 -4.60 15.84
C LYS A 71 2.68 -4.33 17.25
N GLU A 72 2.83 -3.11 17.75
CA GLU A 72 1.90 -2.64 18.77
C GLU A 72 0.54 -2.56 18.06
N THR A 73 -0.31 -3.53 18.39
CA THR A 73 -1.73 -3.61 18.02
C THR A 73 -2.48 -2.42 18.61
N GLY A 74 -2.24 -1.23 18.07
CA GLY A 74 -3.10 -0.08 18.24
C GLY A 74 -4.30 -0.26 17.33
N PHE A 75 -5.38 -0.83 17.85
CA PHE A 75 -6.70 -0.63 17.26
C PHE A 75 -6.99 0.88 17.26
N VAL A 76 -6.70 1.57 16.15
CA VAL A 76 -7.25 2.90 15.93
C VAL A 76 -8.72 2.69 15.56
N LYS A 77 -9.58 2.72 16.59
CA LYS A 77 -11.01 2.91 16.42
C LYS A 77 -11.22 4.27 15.76
N TYR A 78 -11.78 4.26 14.55
CA TYR A 78 -12.65 5.33 14.10
C TYR A 78 -14.09 4.88 14.33
#